data_AF-A0A174AI19-F1
#
_entry.id   AF-A0A174AI19-F1
#
_cell.length_a   1.000
_cell.length_b   1.000
_cell.length_c   1.000
_cell.angle_alpha   90.00
_cell.angle_beta   90.00
_cell.angle_gamma   90.00
#
_symmetry.space_group_name_H-M   'P 1'
#
loop_
_entity.id
_entity.type
_entity.pdbx_description
1 polymer ?
#
loop_
_entity_poly.entity_id
_entity_poly.type
_entity_poly.pdbx_seq_one_letter_code
_entity_poly.pdbx_strand_id
1 'polypeptide(L)'
;MAGMIKYLQSFRFKGLTVILGVFLAISVVLWTERSGIQYQAEIKKNAYLDRDTVVTETQAVKNIESSCLVLMDSSQADSVVAWEQFERIFMDMKTGADMIDVRKNEVPDFSGYETIVVLMSDLNPLKDTVIKIGNWVESGGSVLFALTLQKDTYVSIIEQKLGITDSDYENVLVDKIYIDDDFMIGGGRSFQIPDAYDSAWEVSVGETAKVYAWTDDEKKVPLIWENSYGKGKFVVDNFGLCEKATRGFFAASYSLLTDVMVYPVLNGSVFYLDDFPSPVPSGDGTYIKRDYGLSIKEFYTNIWWPDMLDMAEEHGVKYTGVIIDNYEDDVSGDVVEQEDVQRFQYFGNMLLHQGGELGYHGYNHQPLSLSNVDYANILPYKTWESYDAMKKAMTELIRFGKEMFPGTELSVYVPPSNVLSDEGREMIVKEFPEIRTIASNYFVGDMAYTQEFEAAEDGIVEQPRIISGAVIDDYMELAAVSELNMHFVNTHFIHPDDLLDEDRGARLGWKKLKKRLDEYMDWLYTSAPCLRNLTASELSGAIQRYGALVIDKDVSDQELNLKLDNFYDEAYIMIRMNEGTPGNIEGGELTHITGNLYLLRAKEKSVKIEIR
;
A
#
# COMPACT_ATOMS: atom_id res chain seq x y z
N MET A 1 4.07 -21.75 62.10
CA MET A 1 2.65 -21.66 61.69
C MET A 1 1.67 -21.50 62.86
N ALA A 2 1.73 -22.28 63.94
CA ALA A 2 0.74 -22.22 65.03
C ALA A 2 0.71 -20.89 65.83
N GLY A 3 1.82 -20.14 65.91
CA GLY A 3 1.86 -18.83 66.60
C GLY A 3 1.25 -17.67 65.80
N MET A 4 1.31 -17.73 64.47
CA MET A 4 0.81 -16.69 63.57
C MET A 4 -0.74 -16.70 63.52
N ILE A 5 -1.33 -17.90 63.62
CA ILE A 5 -2.78 -18.12 63.65
C ILE A 5 -3.41 -17.55 64.93
N LYS A 6 -2.73 -17.64 66.08
CA LYS A 6 -3.21 -17.05 67.35
C LYS A 6 -3.21 -15.52 67.33
N TYR A 7 -2.23 -14.90 66.68
CA TYR A 7 -2.14 -13.43 66.57
C TYR A 7 -3.21 -12.84 65.64
N LEU A 8 -3.50 -13.52 64.52
CA LEU A 8 -4.59 -13.17 63.60
C LEU A 8 -5.98 -13.31 64.24
N GLN A 9 -6.16 -14.23 65.19
CA GLN A 9 -7.42 -14.39 65.92
C GLN A 9 -7.70 -13.28 66.95
N SER A 10 -6.65 -12.69 67.54
CA SER A 10 -6.75 -11.60 68.53
C SER A 10 -6.70 -10.18 67.93
N PHE A 11 -6.52 -10.05 66.61
CA PHE A 11 -6.41 -8.75 65.95
C PHE A 11 -7.80 -8.08 65.89
N ARG A 12 -7.98 -6.97 66.62
CA ARG A 12 -9.28 -6.28 66.77
C ARG A 12 -9.83 -5.65 65.47
N PHE A 13 -9.04 -5.61 64.39
CA PHE A 13 -9.40 -4.98 63.13
C PHE A 13 -9.33 -5.97 61.94
N LYS A 14 -10.05 -7.10 62.04
CA LYS A 14 -10.11 -8.12 60.96
C LYS A 14 -10.58 -7.55 59.61
N GLY A 15 -11.41 -6.50 59.62
CA GLY A 15 -11.81 -5.78 58.41
C GLY A 15 -10.66 -5.06 57.70
N LEU A 16 -9.72 -4.47 58.44
CA LEU A 16 -8.55 -3.79 57.87
C LEU A 16 -7.59 -4.78 57.19
N THR A 17 -7.49 -6.01 57.69
CA THR A 17 -6.63 -7.05 57.11
C THR A 17 -7.18 -7.56 55.79
N VAL A 18 -8.51 -7.64 55.64
CA VAL A 18 -9.16 -7.96 54.36
C VAL A 18 -8.98 -6.82 53.36
N ILE A 19 -9.18 -5.56 53.77
CA ILE A 19 -8.97 -4.39 52.92
C ILE A 19 -7.51 -4.31 52.45
N LEU A 20 -6.55 -4.53 53.36
CA LEU A 20 -5.13 -4.58 53.01
C LEU A 20 -4.82 -5.73 52.02
N GLY A 21 -5.45 -6.90 52.19
CA GLY A 21 -5.32 -8.02 51.25
C GLY A 21 -5.86 -7.70 49.87
N VAL A 22 -7.01 -7.02 49.79
CA VAL A 22 -7.57 -6.55 48.51
C VAL A 22 -6.69 -5.48 47.88
N PHE A 23 -6.19 -4.51 48.65
CA PHE A 23 -5.24 -3.51 48.14
C PHE A 23 -3.95 -4.14 47.66
N LEU A 24 -3.38 -5.12 48.37
CA LEU A 24 -2.20 -5.85 47.92
C LEU A 24 -2.48 -6.68 46.66
N ALA A 25 -3.65 -7.31 46.54
CA ALA A 25 -4.03 -8.02 45.33
C ALA A 25 -4.18 -7.06 44.14
N ILE A 26 -4.85 -5.92 44.34
CA ILE A 26 -4.96 -4.86 43.33
C ILE A 26 -3.57 -4.30 42.99
N SER A 27 -2.70 -4.06 43.98
CA SER A 27 -1.34 -3.59 43.76
C SER A 27 -0.49 -4.62 43.03
N VAL A 28 -0.67 -5.93 43.27
CA VAL A 28 0.00 -6.98 42.51
C VAL A 28 -0.55 -7.05 41.10
N VAL A 29 -1.87 -6.95 40.89
CA VAL A 29 -2.47 -6.91 39.55
C VAL A 29 -1.99 -5.68 38.78
N LEU A 30 -2.07 -4.48 39.38
CA LEU A 30 -1.58 -3.24 38.80
C LEU A 30 -0.06 -3.25 38.61
N TRP A 31 0.69 -3.91 39.50
CA TRP A 31 2.13 -4.09 39.32
C TRP A 31 2.39 -5.08 38.20
N THR A 32 1.68 -6.18 38.06
CA THR A 32 1.82 -7.12 36.94
C THR A 32 1.43 -6.47 35.62
N GLU A 33 0.37 -5.65 35.61
CA GLU A 33 -0.09 -4.85 34.47
C GLU A 33 0.92 -3.75 34.11
N ARG A 34 1.48 -3.04 35.11
CA ARG A 34 2.45 -1.94 34.89
C ARG A 34 3.90 -2.37 34.76
N SER A 35 4.27 -3.54 35.27
CA SER A 35 5.65 -4.04 35.23
C SER A 35 5.96 -4.71 33.91
N GLY A 36 5.01 -4.74 32.97
CA GLY A 36 5.21 -5.26 31.61
C GLY A 36 6.02 -6.54 31.64
N ILE A 37 5.41 -7.65 32.07
CA ILE A 37 6.07 -8.97 32.15
C ILE A 37 7.01 -9.08 30.95
N GLN A 38 8.33 -9.21 31.23
CA GLN A 38 9.35 -9.36 30.21
C GLN A 38 8.92 -10.50 29.30
N TYR A 39 8.40 -10.13 28.13
CA TYR A 39 7.89 -11.06 27.16
C TYR A 39 9.10 -11.65 26.46
N GLN A 40 9.28 -12.97 26.59
CA GLN A 40 9.99 -13.69 25.55
C GLN A 40 9.01 -13.78 24.40
N ALA A 41 9.20 -12.96 23.38
CA ALA A 41 8.44 -13.09 22.15
C ALA A 41 8.40 -14.56 21.73
N GLU A 42 7.19 -15.11 21.54
CA GLU A 42 7.08 -16.30 20.70
C GLU A 42 7.84 -15.96 19.42
N ILE A 43 8.89 -16.74 19.15
CA ILE A 43 9.76 -16.55 17.99
C ILE A 43 8.83 -16.58 16.78
N LYS A 44 8.45 -15.40 16.28
CA LYS A 44 7.62 -15.27 15.10
C LYS A 44 8.39 -16.01 14.01
N LYS A 45 7.68 -16.90 13.32
CA LYS A 45 8.20 -17.59 12.13
C LYS A 45 8.83 -16.50 11.23
N ASN A 46 10.09 -16.67 10.81
CA ASN A 46 10.80 -15.67 9.99
C ASN A 46 9.89 -15.19 8.85
N ALA A 47 9.44 -13.93 8.93
CA ALA A 47 8.50 -13.35 7.98
C ALA A 47 9.13 -13.28 6.58
N TYR A 48 10.39 -12.86 6.55
CA TYR A 48 11.21 -12.78 5.37
C TYR A 48 11.68 -14.16 4.88
N LEU A 49 11.91 -14.23 3.57
CA LEU A 49 12.68 -15.30 2.95
C LEU A 49 14.16 -15.18 3.33
N ASP A 50 14.91 -16.27 3.15
CA ASP A 50 16.37 -16.24 3.28
C ASP A 50 16.96 -15.36 2.18
N ARG A 51 17.91 -14.46 2.51
CA ARG A 51 18.50 -13.48 1.58
C ARG A 51 19.06 -14.16 0.34
N ASP A 52 19.71 -15.31 0.50
CA ASP A 52 20.35 -16.04 -0.61
C ASP A 52 19.33 -16.72 -1.55
N THR A 53 18.05 -16.71 -1.18
CA THR A 53 16.98 -17.37 -1.93
C THR A 53 16.01 -16.41 -2.59
N VAL A 54 16.08 -15.11 -2.30
CA VAL A 54 15.16 -14.10 -2.84
C VAL A 54 15.45 -13.91 -4.33
N VAL A 55 14.44 -14.18 -5.16
CA VAL A 55 14.44 -13.78 -6.57
C VAL A 55 13.89 -12.37 -6.66
N THR A 56 14.65 -11.45 -7.24
CA THR A 56 14.14 -10.07 -7.43
C THR A 56 13.12 -10.04 -8.56
N GLU A 57 12.26 -9.04 -8.54
CA GLU A 57 11.24 -8.88 -9.58
C GLU A 57 11.85 -8.75 -10.98
N THR A 58 12.90 -7.94 -11.12
CA THR A 58 13.64 -7.78 -12.37
C THR A 58 14.20 -9.11 -12.89
N GLN A 59 14.60 -10.02 -11.99
CA GLN A 59 15.04 -11.37 -12.37
C GLN A 59 13.86 -12.25 -12.79
N ALA A 60 12.75 -12.18 -12.07
CA ALA A 60 11.53 -12.96 -12.34
C ALA A 60 10.94 -12.62 -13.72
N VAL A 61 10.81 -11.32 -14.05
CA VAL A 61 10.14 -10.89 -15.29
C VAL A 61 11.00 -11.03 -16.55
N LYS A 62 12.31 -11.22 -16.40
CA LYS A 62 13.28 -11.20 -17.52
C LYS A 62 12.98 -12.17 -18.66
N ASN A 63 12.33 -13.31 -18.37
CA ASN A 63 12.06 -14.36 -19.35
C ASN A 63 10.57 -14.60 -19.59
N ILE A 64 9.70 -13.67 -19.18
CA ILE A 64 8.28 -13.78 -19.47
C ILE A 64 8.07 -13.51 -20.97
N GLU A 65 7.35 -14.41 -21.64
CA GLU A 65 7.00 -14.21 -23.05
C GLU A 65 6.02 -13.05 -23.19
N SER A 66 6.26 -12.18 -24.18
CA SER A 66 5.38 -11.05 -24.45
C SER A 66 4.05 -11.54 -25.00
N SER A 67 2.95 -11.29 -24.29
CA SER A 67 1.58 -11.53 -24.73
C SER A 67 0.83 -10.24 -25.08
N CYS A 68 1.38 -9.09 -24.69
CA CYS A 68 0.81 -7.78 -24.96
C CYS A 68 1.69 -6.95 -25.90
N LEU A 69 1.07 -6.29 -26.89
CA LEU A 69 1.71 -5.27 -27.71
C LEU A 69 1.29 -3.88 -27.22
N VAL A 70 2.25 -2.99 -26.98
CA VAL A 70 1.99 -1.62 -26.54
C VAL A 70 2.35 -0.67 -27.67
N LEU A 71 1.40 0.17 -28.07
CA LEU A 71 1.58 1.18 -29.11
C LEU A 71 1.64 2.55 -28.46
N MET A 72 2.76 3.24 -28.63
CA MET A 72 2.97 4.61 -28.15
C MET A 72 3.50 5.51 -29.26
N ASP A 73 3.41 6.82 -29.08
CA ASP A 73 4.06 7.82 -29.94
C ASP A 73 4.86 8.80 -29.09
N SER A 74 6.18 8.77 -29.20
CA SER A 74 7.06 9.64 -28.42
C SER A 74 6.96 11.13 -28.78
N SER A 75 6.09 11.50 -29.74
CA SER A 75 5.74 12.90 -30.03
C SER A 75 4.65 13.46 -29.13
N GLN A 76 3.87 12.59 -28.49
CA GLN A 76 2.75 12.92 -27.61
C GLN A 76 3.24 12.84 -26.15
N ALA A 77 3.11 13.93 -25.39
CA ALA A 77 3.68 14.02 -24.05
C ALA A 77 2.97 13.10 -23.05
N ASP A 78 1.66 13.04 -23.13
CA ASP A 78 0.79 12.10 -22.41
C ASP A 78 1.12 10.63 -22.73
N SER A 79 1.45 10.31 -23.98
CA SER A 79 1.91 8.97 -24.39
C SER A 79 3.18 8.53 -23.66
N VAL A 80 4.16 9.45 -23.50
CA VAL A 80 5.41 9.17 -22.78
C VAL A 80 5.14 8.95 -21.29
N VAL A 81 4.35 9.83 -20.67
CA VAL A 81 3.97 9.69 -19.24
C VAL A 81 3.19 8.41 -19.00
N ALA A 82 2.26 8.06 -19.89
CA ALA A 82 1.49 6.83 -19.79
C ALA A 82 2.36 5.58 -19.89
N TRP A 83 3.37 5.59 -20.77
CA TRP A 83 4.31 4.48 -20.85
C TRP A 83 5.06 4.25 -19.54
N GLU A 84 5.50 5.31 -18.84
CA GLU A 84 6.17 5.18 -17.54
C GLU A 84 5.27 4.49 -16.50
N GLN A 85 3.96 4.73 -16.54
CA GLN A 85 3.01 4.06 -15.63
C GLN A 85 2.71 2.63 -16.06
N PHE A 86 2.49 2.40 -17.35
CA PHE A 86 2.17 1.07 -17.89
C PHE A 86 3.35 0.11 -17.81
N GLU A 87 4.59 0.57 -17.98
CA GLU A 87 5.78 -0.24 -17.78
C GLU A 87 5.81 -0.84 -16.37
N ARG A 88 5.50 -0.01 -15.35
CA ARG A 88 5.39 -0.46 -13.96
C ARG A 88 4.19 -1.36 -13.74
N ILE A 89 3.02 -1.04 -14.30
CA ILE A 89 1.82 -1.90 -14.22
C ILE A 89 2.11 -3.30 -14.78
N PHE A 90 2.74 -3.41 -15.96
CA PHE A 90 3.08 -4.71 -16.55
C PHE A 90 4.11 -5.47 -15.70
N MET A 91 5.11 -4.77 -15.16
CA MET A 91 6.11 -5.37 -14.27
C MET A 91 5.45 -5.95 -13.01
N ASP A 92 4.55 -5.19 -12.38
CA ASP A 92 3.80 -5.60 -11.20
C ASP A 92 2.86 -6.79 -11.48
N MET A 93 2.07 -6.69 -12.55
CA MET A 93 1.16 -7.75 -12.99
C MET A 93 1.87 -8.98 -13.55
N LYS A 94 3.19 -8.95 -13.71
CA LYS A 94 4.02 -10.01 -14.35
C LYS A 94 3.56 -10.33 -15.76
N THR A 95 3.22 -9.30 -16.53
CA THR A 95 2.76 -9.39 -17.91
C THR A 95 3.89 -9.03 -18.86
N GLY A 96 4.22 -9.93 -19.79
CA GLY A 96 5.19 -9.64 -20.84
C GLY A 96 4.60 -8.69 -21.88
N ALA A 97 5.28 -7.58 -22.15
CA ALA A 97 4.83 -6.56 -23.08
C ALA A 97 5.94 -6.09 -24.03
N ASP A 98 5.64 -6.02 -25.32
CA ASP A 98 6.50 -5.40 -26.33
C ASP A 98 6.02 -3.98 -26.63
N MET A 99 6.86 -2.98 -26.32
CA MET A 99 6.54 -1.58 -26.64
C MET A 99 7.08 -1.17 -28.00
N ILE A 100 6.21 -0.58 -28.82
CA ILE A 100 6.52 -0.02 -30.13
C ILE A 100 6.19 1.47 -30.14
N ASP A 101 7.24 2.28 -30.31
CA ASP A 101 7.10 3.68 -30.71
C ASP A 101 6.79 3.74 -32.22
N VAL A 102 5.53 4.01 -32.55
CA VAL A 102 4.97 3.97 -33.91
C VAL A 102 5.55 5.06 -34.82
N ARG A 103 6.23 6.05 -34.25
CA ARG A 103 6.94 7.08 -35.01
C ARG A 103 8.28 6.57 -35.53
N LYS A 104 8.92 5.68 -34.78
CA LYS A 104 10.28 5.20 -35.05
C LYS A 104 10.31 3.85 -35.75
N ASN A 105 9.30 3.02 -35.50
CA ASN A 105 9.27 1.64 -35.94
C ASN A 105 7.96 1.31 -36.66
N GLU A 106 8.02 0.32 -37.54
CA GLU A 106 6.81 -0.25 -38.13
C GLU A 106 6.09 -1.12 -37.09
N VAL A 107 4.77 -1.03 -37.07
CA VAL A 107 3.94 -1.86 -36.18
C VAL A 107 4.00 -3.32 -36.66
N PRO A 108 4.32 -4.29 -35.77
CA PRO A 108 4.43 -5.70 -36.14
C PRO A 108 3.07 -6.32 -36.46
N ASP A 109 3.09 -7.57 -36.92
CA ASP A 109 1.88 -8.38 -37.05
C ASP A 109 1.35 -8.78 -35.66
N PHE A 110 0.02 -8.88 -35.54
CA PHE A 110 -0.65 -9.09 -34.25
C PHE A 110 -0.80 -10.56 -33.84
N SER A 111 -0.40 -11.53 -34.69
CA SER A 111 -0.63 -12.96 -34.44
C SER A 111 0.12 -13.53 -33.23
N GLY A 112 1.15 -12.84 -32.74
CA GLY A 112 1.90 -13.23 -31.55
C GLY A 112 1.33 -12.70 -30.22
N TYR A 113 0.28 -11.87 -30.26
CA TYR A 113 -0.24 -11.18 -29.09
C TYR A 113 -1.67 -11.60 -28.77
N GLU A 114 -2.00 -11.61 -27.48
CA GLU A 114 -3.36 -11.78 -26.96
C GLU A 114 -4.05 -10.41 -26.82
N THR A 115 -3.30 -9.38 -26.42
CA THR A 115 -3.82 -8.04 -26.14
C THR A 115 -3.00 -6.95 -26.80
N ILE A 116 -3.64 -5.82 -27.11
CA ILE A 116 -2.97 -4.57 -27.49
C ILE A 116 -3.35 -3.47 -26.49
N VAL A 117 -2.38 -2.68 -26.04
CA VAL A 117 -2.61 -1.43 -25.31
C VAL A 117 -2.16 -0.26 -26.16
N VAL A 118 -3.05 0.70 -26.39
CA VAL A 118 -2.78 1.93 -27.13
C VAL A 118 -2.65 3.07 -26.12
N LEU A 119 -1.43 3.61 -26.03
CA LEU A 119 -1.07 4.74 -25.17
C LEU A 119 -0.98 6.01 -26.01
N MET A 120 -2.03 6.34 -26.75
CA MET A 120 -2.05 7.48 -27.67
C MET A 120 -3.43 8.14 -27.65
N SER A 121 -3.47 9.46 -27.48
CA SER A 121 -4.70 10.25 -27.54
C SER A 121 -5.04 10.64 -28.99
N ASP A 122 -4.03 10.99 -29.79
CA ASP A 122 -4.15 11.20 -31.25
C ASP A 122 -3.73 9.94 -32.00
N LEU A 123 -4.65 9.36 -32.76
CA LEU A 123 -4.45 8.12 -33.54
C LEU A 123 -3.98 8.38 -34.98
N ASN A 124 -3.84 9.63 -35.43
CA ASN A 124 -3.32 9.95 -36.77
C ASN A 124 -1.99 9.24 -37.13
N PRO A 125 -1.01 9.08 -36.22
CA PRO A 125 0.24 8.40 -36.54
C PRO A 125 0.06 6.92 -36.94
N LEU A 126 -0.99 6.24 -36.45
CA LEU A 126 -1.26 4.82 -36.73
C LEU A 126 -1.74 4.57 -38.16
N LYS A 127 -2.38 5.55 -38.80
CA LYS A 127 -2.89 5.44 -40.17
C LYS A 127 -3.80 4.23 -40.38
N ASP A 128 -3.56 3.44 -41.42
CA ASP A 128 -4.32 2.21 -41.74
C ASP A 128 -4.17 1.11 -40.67
N THR A 129 -3.19 1.22 -39.76
CA THR A 129 -3.04 0.30 -38.63
C THR A 129 -4.26 0.30 -37.73
N VAL A 130 -4.97 1.42 -37.57
CA VAL A 130 -6.22 1.48 -36.81
C VAL A 130 -7.28 0.52 -37.37
N ILE A 131 -7.34 0.39 -38.70
CA ILE A 131 -8.25 -0.54 -39.37
C ILE A 131 -7.79 -1.99 -39.15
N LYS A 132 -6.47 -2.25 -39.21
CA LYS A 132 -5.90 -3.57 -38.92
C LYS A 132 -6.21 -4.03 -37.50
N ILE A 133 -6.06 -3.13 -36.52
CA ILE A 133 -6.44 -3.37 -35.12
C ILE A 133 -7.91 -3.76 -35.05
N GLY A 134 -8.80 -2.99 -35.68
CA GLY A 134 -10.22 -3.30 -35.70
C GLY A 134 -10.57 -4.66 -36.31
N ASN A 135 -9.88 -5.09 -37.37
CA ASN A 135 -10.10 -6.41 -37.98
C ASN A 135 -9.55 -7.55 -37.12
N TRP A 136 -8.46 -7.30 -36.41
CA TRP A 136 -7.88 -8.24 -35.45
C TRP A 136 -8.79 -8.44 -34.24
N VAL A 137 -9.36 -7.36 -33.70
CA VAL A 137 -10.38 -7.44 -32.64
C VAL A 137 -11.60 -8.23 -33.10
N GLU A 138 -12.11 -7.98 -34.31
CA GLU A 138 -13.24 -8.76 -34.86
C GLU A 138 -12.97 -10.27 -34.88
N SER A 139 -11.69 -10.65 -35.07
CA SER A 139 -11.23 -12.03 -35.15
C SER A 139 -10.97 -12.69 -33.80
N GLY A 140 -10.97 -11.93 -32.69
CA GLY A 140 -10.79 -12.44 -31.32
C GLY A 140 -9.77 -11.68 -30.46
N GLY A 141 -9.07 -10.68 -31.01
CA GLY A 141 -8.14 -9.87 -30.22
C GLY A 141 -8.83 -8.86 -29.29
N SER A 142 -8.13 -8.38 -28.28
CA SER A 142 -8.65 -7.37 -27.35
C SER A 142 -7.74 -6.16 -27.24
N VAL A 143 -8.33 -4.97 -27.22
CA VAL A 143 -7.59 -3.70 -27.21
C VAL A 143 -8.04 -2.82 -26.06
N LEU A 144 -7.07 -2.27 -25.31
CA LEU A 144 -7.29 -1.18 -24.37
C LEU A 144 -6.80 0.13 -24.99
N PHE A 145 -7.67 1.14 -25.04
CA PHE A 145 -7.27 2.53 -25.22
C PHE A 145 -7.16 3.18 -23.84
N ALA A 146 -5.93 3.37 -23.36
CA ALA A 146 -5.70 3.79 -21.97
C ALA A 146 -5.62 5.30 -21.78
N LEU A 147 -5.68 6.09 -22.85
CA LEU A 147 -5.71 7.54 -22.81
C LEU A 147 -7.00 8.05 -23.43
N THR A 148 -7.50 9.18 -22.93
CA THR A 148 -8.64 9.88 -23.49
C THR A 148 -8.39 10.18 -24.97
N LEU A 149 -9.17 9.55 -25.84
CA LEU A 149 -9.04 9.72 -27.28
C LEU A 149 -9.47 11.12 -27.71
N GLN A 150 -8.71 11.72 -28.63
CA GLN A 150 -9.07 12.96 -29.28
C GLN A 150 -9.81 12.67 -30.58
N LYS A 151 -10.88 13.42 -30.84
CA LYS A 151 -11.66 13.25 -32.07
C LYS A 151 -10.86 13.64 -33.30
N ASP A 152 -10.26 12.64 -33.94
CA ASP A 152 -9.50 12.76 -35.19
C ASP A 152 -10.12 11.93 -36.33
N THR A 153 -9.43 11.88 -37.48
CA THR A 153 -9.91 11.14 -38.67
C THR A 153 -10.05 9.64 -38.42
N TYR A 154 -9.13 9.04 -37.66
CA TYR A 154 -9.09 7.60 -37.40
C TYR A 154 -9.92 7.19 -36.19
N VAL A 155 -9.97 8.01 -35.14
CA VAL A 155 -10.92 7.83 -34.03
C VAL A 155 -12.34 7.81 -34.57
N SER A 156 -12.70 8.78 -35.42
CA SER A 156 -14.03 8.84 -36.07
C SER A 156 -14.38 7.60 -36.89
N ILE A 157 -13.39 6.87 -37.42
CA ILE A 157 -13.61 5.62 -38.18
C ILE A 157 -13.97 4.46 -37.26
N ILE A 158 -13.52 4.48 -36.00
CA ILE A 158 -13.68 3.37 -35.05
C ILE A 158 -14.67 3.64 -33.93
N GLU A 159 -15.23 4.85 -33.79
CA GLU A 159 -16.20 5.20 -32.74
C GLU A 159 -17.27 4.12 -32.50
N GLN A 160 -17.94 3.68 -33.56
CA GLN A 160 -18.96 2.63 -33.46
C GLN A 160 -18.42 1.28 -32.98
N LYS A 161 -17.15 0.96 -33.29
CA LYS A 161 -16.48 -0.24 -32.79
C LYS A 161 -16.18 -0.14 -31.30
N LEU A 162 -15.92 1.07 -30.81
CA LEU A 162 -15.76 1.37 -29.37
C LEU A 162 -17.10 1.43 -28.63
N GLY A 163 -18.23 1.22 -29.30
CA GLY A 163 -19.56 1.31 -28.70
C GLY A 163 -20.10 2.74 -28.58
N ILE A 164 -19.40 3.74 -29.14
CA ILE A 164 -19.80 5.14 -29.10
C ILE A 164 -20.93 5.38 -30.11
N THR A 165 -22.03 5.96 -29.62
CA THR A 165 -23.19 6.33 -30.44
C THR A 165 -23.22 7.81 -30.79
N ASP A 166 -22.66 8.65 -29.94
CA ASP A 166 -22.58 10.10 -30.10
C ASP A 166 -21.32 10.64 -29.42
N SER A 167 -20.69 11.64 -30.00
CA SER A 167 -19.45 12.23 -29.49
C SER A 167 -19.32 13.71 -29.86
N ASP A 168 -18.84 14.52 -28.92
CA ASP A 168 -18.49 15.93 -29.15
C ASP A 168 -17.01 16.08 -29.55
N TYR A 169 -16.53 17.32 -29.76
CA TYR A 169 -15.12 17.65 -29.93
C TYR A 169 -14.45 18.08 -28.63
N GLU A 170 -15.24 18.48 -27.63
CA GLU A 170 -14.75 19.01 -26.37
C GLU A 170 -14.65 17.91 -25.30
N ASN A 171 -13.81 18.18 -24.30
CA ASN A 171 -13.75 17.38 -23.09
C ASN A 171 -14.65 18.01 -22.00
N VAL A 172 -15.04 17.18 -21.02
CA VAL A 172 -15.73 17.60 -19.81
C VAL A 172 -14.84 17.46 -18.59
N LEU A 173 -15.13 18.28 -17.58
CA LEU A 173 -14.51 18.24 -16.27
C LEU A 173 -14.75 16.89 -15.59
N VAL A 174 -13.67 16.29 -15.08
CA VAL A 174 -13.74 15.09 -14.22
C VAL A 174 -13.29 15.46 -12.81
N ASP A 175 -14.20 16.02 -12.02
CA ASP A 175 -13.95 16.34 -10.60
C ASP A 175 -14.32 15.19 -9.66
N LYS A 176 -15.10 14.22 -10.16
CA LYS A 176 -15.50 13.04 -9.40
C LYS A 176 -15.79 11.85 -10.31
N ILE A 177 -15.27 10.70 -9.93
CA ILE A 177 -15.50 9.41 -10.59
C ILE A 177 -16.40 8.55 -9.72
N TYR A 178 -17.53 8.10 -10.27
CA TYR A 178 -18.33 7.02 -9.68
C TYR A 178 -17.87 5.70 -10.28
N ILE A 179 -17.50 4.76 -9.41
CA ILE A 179 -17.08 3.42 -9.82
C ILE A 179 -18.22 2.44 -9.50
N ASP A 180 -18.58 1.60 -10.48
CA ASP A 180 -19.58 0.56 -10.31
C ASP A 180 -19.19 -0.42 -9.18
N ASP A 181 -20.17 -0.91 -8.42
CA ASP A 181 -19.92 -1.76 -7.24
C ASP A 181 -19.32 -3.12 -7.60
N ASP A 182 -19.67 -3.66 -8.77
CA ASP A 182 -19.17 -4.94 -9.27
C ASP A 182 -17.86 -4.84 -10.07
N PHE A 183 -17.29 -3.64 -10.25
CA PHE A 183 -16.06 -3.46 -11.05
C PHE A 183 -14.77 -3.60 -10.25
N MET A 184 -14.60 -2.75 -9.23
CA MET A 184 -13.37 -2.60 -8.46
C MET A 184 -13.64 -2.77 -6.96
N ILE A 185 -12.63 -3.21 -6.23
CA ILE A 185 -12.64 -3.28 -4.77
C ILE A 185 -12.81 -1.85 -4.25
N GLY A 186 -13.82 -1.63 -3.40
CA GLY A 186 -14.17 -0.30 -2.89
C GLY A 186 -15.08 0.52 -3.82
N GLY A 187 -15.57 -0.06 -4.92
CA GLY A 187 -16.58 0.52 -5.80
C GLY A 187 -17.95 0.74 -5.14
N GLY A 188 -18.92 1.20 -5.93
CA GLY A 188 -20.28 1.53 -5.47
C GLY A 188 -20.41 2.93 -4.87
N ARG A 189 -19.36 3.75 -4.98
CA ARG A 189 -19.30 5.11 -4.48
C ARG A 189 -18.47 6.00 -5.39
N SER A 190 -18.58 7.30 -5.15
CA SER A 190 -17.77 8.30 -5.83
C SER A 190 -16.46 8.57 -5.10
N PHE A 191 -15.42 8.86 -5.86
CA PHE A 191 -14.12 9.36 -5.40
C PHE A 191 -13.86 10.72 -6.03
N GLN A 192 -13.46 11.67 -5.20
CA GLN A 192 -13.09 13.00 -5.66
C GLN A 192 -11.75 12.93 -6.39
N ILE A 193 -11.61 13.75 -7.42
CA ILE A 193 -10.40 13.90 -8.19
C ILE A 193 -9.78 15.26 -7.84
N PRO A 194 -8.70 15.28 -7.05
CA PRO A 194 -7.93 16.50 -6.82
C PRO A 194 -7.39 17.04 -8.15
N ASP A 195 -7.27 18.37 -8.25
CA ASP A 195 -6.72 19.05 -9.44
C ASP A 195 -7.42 18.69 -10.77
N ALA A 196 -8.72 18.45 -10.69
CA ALA A 196 -9.59 18.15 -11.81
C ALA A 196 -9.51 19.16 -12.96
N TYR A 197 -9.58 18.66 -14.18
CA TYR A 197 -9.61 19.45 -15.41
C TYR A 197 -10.52 18.78 -16.46
N ASP A 198 -10.72 19.45 -17.60
CA ASP A 198 -11.51 18.92 -18.72
C ASP A 198 -10.74 17.78 -19.41
N SER A 199 -10.89 16.57 -18.88
CA SER A 199 -10.04 15.40 -19.18
C SER A 199 -10.75 14.24 -19.86
N ALA A 200 -12.08 14.19 -19.80
CA ALA A 200 -12.89 13.13 -20.41
C ALA A 200 -13.53 13.60 -21.71
N TRP A 201 -13.39 12.83 -22.79
CA TRP A 201 -14.09 13.10 -24.03
C TRP A 201 -15.60 12.98 -23.84
N GLU A 202 -16.37 13.99 -24.26
CA GLU A 202 -17.83 13.98 -24.15
C GLU A 202 -18.43 12.97 -25.13
N VAL A 203 -18.77 11.79 -24.64
CA VAL A 203 -19.34 10.69 -25.42
C VAL A 203 -20.58 10.09 -24.78
N SER A 204 -21.43 9.49 -25.63
CA SER A 204 -22.46 8.55 -25.22
C SER A 204 -22.18 7.19 -25.84
N VAL A 205 -22.32 6.13 -25.05
CA VAL A 205 -22.16 4.75 -25.50
C VAL A 205 -23.50 4.04 -25.60
N GLY A 206 -23.61 3.10 -26.55
CA GLY A 206 -24.83 2.34 -26.80
C GLY A 206 -25.05 1.19 -25.82
N GLU A 207 -26.20 0.51 -25.94
CA GLU A 207 -26.59 -0.60 -25.06
C GLU A 207 -25.67 -1.83 -25.14
N THR A 208 -24.82 -1.93 -26.16
CA THR A 208 -23.82 -3.01 -26.28
C THR A 208 -22.57 -2.77 -25.46
N ALA A 209 -22.35 -1.53 -25.01
CA ALA A 209 -21.23 -1.19 -24.15
C ALA A 209 -21.61 -1.39 -22.68
N LYS A 210 -20.68 -1.93 -21.90
CA LYS A 210 -20.81 -2.02 -20.44
C LYS A 210 -19.92 -0.97 -19.80
N VAL A 211 -20.54 0.00 -19.15
CA VAL A 211 -19.86 1.10 -18.45
C VAL A 211 -19.55 0.67 -17.02
N TYR A 212 -18.31 0.88 -16.61
CA TYR A 212 -17.75 0.48 -15.31
C TYR A 212 -17.47 1.68 -14.39
N ALA A 213 -17.27 2.86 -14.99
CA ALA A 213 -17.14 4.10 -14.24
C ALA A 213 -17.66 5.29 -15.07
N TRP A 214 -18.16 6.32 -14.40
CA TRP A 214 -18.71 7.54 -15.03
C TRP A 214 -18.52 8.78 -14.15
N THR A 215 -18.67 9.97 -14.73
CA THR A 215 -18.68 11.23 -13.96
C THR A 215 -19.85 11.24 -12.97
N ASP A 216 -19.62 11.60 -11.71
CA ASP A 216 -20.69 11.68 -10.70
C ASP A 216 -21.49 12.99 -10.79
N ASP A 217 -22.07 13.24 -11.97
CA ASP A 217 -22.91 14.39 -12.30
C ASP A 217 -24.18 13.96 -13.04
N GLU A 218 -25.01 14.92 -13.45
CA GLU A 218 -26.25 14.62 -14.18
C GLU A 218 -25.97 14.00 -15.57
N LYS A 219 -24.82 14.29 -16.18
CA LYS A 219 -24.47 13.82 -17.52
C LYS A 219 -24.01 12.37 -17.52
N LYS A 220 -23.34 11.91 -16.46
CA LYS A 220 -22.78 10.55 -16.33
C LYS A 220 -21.95 10.15 -17.55
N VAL A 221 -21.01 11.01 -17.95
CA VAL A 221 -20.11 10.73 -19.06
C VAL A 221 -19.30 9.46 -18.75
N PRO A 222 -19.28 8.46 -19.64
CA PRO A 222 -18.52 7.22 -19.44
C PRO A 222 -17.02 7.51 -19.30
N LEU A 223 -16.41 6.94 -18.26
CA LEU A 223 -14.99 7.09 -17.94
C LEU A 223 -14.22 5.78 -18.15
N ILE A 224 -14.85 4.63 -17.90
CA ILE A 224 -14.30 3.30 -18.20
C ILE A 224 -15.42 2.45 -18.76
N TRP A 225 -15.24 1.83 -19.93
CA TRP A 225 -16.22 0.89 -20.49
C TRP A 225 -15.56 -0.17 -21.37
N GLU A 226 -16.27 -1.28 -21.58
CA GLU A 226 -15.96 -2.25 -22.62
C GLU A 226 -17.07 -2.33 -23.67
N ASN A 227 -16.73 -2.73 -24.89
CA ASN A 227 -17.68 -3.05 -25.95
C ASN A 227 -17.21 -4.29 -26.72
N SER A 228 -18.05 -5.33 -26.77
CA SER A 228 -17.78 -6.52 -27.57
C SER A 228 -17.88 -6.20 -29.07
N TYR A 229 -16.91 -6.68 -29.85
CA TYR A 229 -16.86 -6.47 -31.30
C TYR A 229 -16.35 -7.71 -32.02
N GLY A 230 -17.24 -8.38 -32.77
CA GLY A 230 -16.94 -9.67 -33.38
C GLY A 230 -16.72 -10.75 -32.30
N LYS A 231 -15.54 -11.36 -32.28
CA LYS A 231 -15.13 -12.32 -31.25
C LYS A 231 -14.26 -11.72 -30.15
N GLY A 232 -13.82 -10.48 -30.32
CA GLY A 232 -12.98 -9.77 -29.35
C GLY A 232 -13.73 -8.62 -28.70
N LYS A 233 -12.99 -7.69 -28.11
CA LYS A 233 -13.55 -6.51 -27.45
C LYS A 233 -12.61 -5.31 -27.44
N PHE A 234 -13.20 -4.15 -27.23
CA PHE A 234 -12.50 -2.91 -26.90
C PHE A 234 -12.78 -2.55 -25.46
N VAL A 235 -11.75 -2.05 -24.77
CA VAL A 235 -11.86 -1.39 -23.46
C VAL A 235 -11.32 0.03 -23.65
N VAL A 236 -11.98 1.01 -23.05
CA VAL A 236 -11.60 2.43 -23.17
C VAL A 236 -11.57 3.07 -21.81
N ASP A 237 -10.45 3.72 -21.51
CA ASP A 237 -10.27 4.64 -20.40
C ASP A 237 -10.35 6.08 -20.93
N ASN A 238 -11.29 6.85 -20.39
CA ASN A 238 -11.68 8.18 -20.83
C ASN A 238 -11.67 9.18 -19.66
N PHE A 239 -10.75 9.04 -18.71
CA PHE A 239 -10.67 9.92 -17.53
C PHE A 239 -9.41 10.80 -17.50
N GLY A 240 -8.45 10.56 -18.40
CA GLY A 240 -7.30 11.43 -18.68
C GLY A 240 -6.20 11.49 -17.62
N LEU A 241 -6.33 10.83 -16.46
CA LEU A 241 -5.33 10.87 -15.38
C LEU A 241 -4.49 9.60 -15.38
N CYS A 242 -3.36 9.62 -16.09
CA CYS A 242 -2.39 8.52 -16.09
C CYS A 242 -1.18 8.86 -15.21
N GLU A 243 -1.27 8.52 -13.93
CA GLU A 243 -0.22 8.77 -12.94
C GLU A 243 -0.11 7.63 -11.94
N LYS A 244 0.89 7.70 -11.05
CA LYS A 244 1.14 6.65 -10.05
C LYS A 244 -0.08 6.38 -9.16
N ALA A 245 -0.83 7.41 -8.77
CA ALA A 245 -2.02 7.27 -7.93
C ALA A 245 -3.20 6.57 -8.62
N THR A 246 -3.20 6.42 -9.94
CA THR A 246 -4.33 5.84 -10.70
C THR A 246 -3.99 4.51 -11.37
N ARG A 247 -2.82 3.92 -11.11
CA ARG A 247 -2.40 2.62 -11.68
C ARG A 247 -3.42 1.50 -11.49
N GLY A 248 -4.10 1.45 -10.34
CA GLY A 248 -5.13 0.46 -10.06
C GLY A 248 -6.35 0.53 -10.98
N PHE A 249 -6.68 1.71 -11.50
CA PHE A 249 -7.77 1.88 -12.47
C PHE A 249 -7.38 1.24 -13.80
N PHE A 250 -6.15 1.51 -14.28
CA PHE A 250 -5.64 0.91 -15.51
C PHE A 250 -5.42 -0.60 -15.40
N ALA A 251 -4.97 -1.10 -14.24
CA ALA A 251 -4.89 -2.54 -13.99
C ALA A 251 -6.27 -3.19 -14.01
N ALA A 252 -7.28 -2.55 -13.42
CA ALA A 252 -8.66 -3.00 -13.50
C ALA A 252 -9.18 -3.00 -14.95
N SER A 253 -8.92 -1.96 -15.74
CA SER A 253 -9.28 -1.91 -17.16
C SER A 253 -8.55 -2.96 -18.01
N TYR A 254 -7.24 -3.13 -17.81
CA TYR A 254 -6.44 -4.16 -18.48
C TYR A 254 -6.98 -5.57 -18.17
N SER A 255 -7.45 -5.80 -16.94
CA SER A 255 -8.01 -7.08 -16.53
C SER A 255 -9.32 -7.47 -17.23
N LEU A 256 -9.96 -6.55 -17.96
CA LEU A 256 -11.16 -6.83 -18.76
C LEU A 256 -10.85 -7.46 -20.12
N LEU A 257 -9.60 -7.37 -20.60
CA LEU A 257 -9.23 -7.71 -21.98
C LEU A 257 -9.30 -9.21 -22.32
N THR A 258 -9.13 -10.08 -21.32
CA THR A 258 -9.07 -11.54 -21.53
C THR A 258 -10.22 -12.22 -20.80
N ASP A 259 -10.66 -13.39 -21.25
CA ASP A 259 -11.76 -14.12 -20.61
C ASP A 259 -11.46 -14.43 -19.13
N VAL A 260 -10.19 -14.73 -18.85
CA VAL A 260 -9.66 -14.88 -17.48
C VAL A 260 -8.32 -14.15 -17.37
N MET A 261 -8.34 -13.05 -16.60
CA MET A 261 -7.12 -12.34 -16.19
C MET A 261 -6.63 -12.88 -14.85
N VAL A 262 -5.31 -13.07 -14.74
CA VAL A 262 -4.64 -13.45 -13.49
C VAL A 262 -3.38 -12.62 -13.30
N TYR A 263 -3.13 -12.15 -12.08
CA TYR A 263 -1.90 -11.44 -11.74
C TYR A 263 -1.60 -11.57 -10.23
N PRO A 264 -0.32 -11.56 -9.81
CA PRO A 264 0.01 -11.66 -8.39
C PRO A 264 -0.37 -10.40 -7.62
N VAL A 265 -0.64 -10.56 -6.32
CA VAL A 265 -0.91 -9.45 -5.40
C VAL A 265 -0.28 -9.71 -4.03
N LEU A 266 -0.11 -8.66 -3.22
CA LEU A 266 0.50 -8.73 -1.90
C LEU A 266 -0.44 -9.32 -0.85
N ASN A 267 -1.72 -8.92 -0.90
CA ASN A 267 -2.72 -9.20 0.12
C ASN A 267 -2.23 -8.84 1.53
N GLY A 268 -2.10 -7.55 1.82
CA GLY A 268 -1.64 -7.09 3.13
C GLY A 268 -2.04 -5.66 3.48
N SER A 269 -2.29 -5.43 4.76
CA SER A 269 -2.50 -4.11 5.35
C SER A 269 -1.55 -3.91 6.51
N VAL A 270 -0.86 -2.76 6.54
CA VAL A 270 0.03 -2.37 7.63
C VAL A 270 -0.30 -0.96 8.09
N PHE A 271 -0.35 -0.79 9.42
CA PHE A 271 -0.46 0.51 10.07
C PHE A 271 0.80 0.78 10.91
N TYR A 272 1.46 1.88 10.61
CA TYR A 272 2.64 2.35 11.34
C TYR A 272 2.28 3.39 12.39
N LEU A 273 2.97 3.32 13.51
CA LEU A 273 3.02 4.38 14.51
C LEU A 273 4.44 4.95 14.47
N ASP A 274 4.60 6.01 13.69
CA ASP A 274 5.86 6.73 13.60
C ASP A 274 6.08 7.47 14.93
N ASP A 275 7.34 7.58 15.38
CA ASP A 275 7.66 8.12 16.71
C ASP A 275 6.93 7.40 17.85
N PHE A 276 6.85 6.07 17.80
CA PHE A 276 6.18 5.32 18.87
C PHE A 276 6.69 3.89 19.04
N PRO A 277 7.03 3.47 20.27
CA PRO A 277 7.20 4.27 21.47
C PRO A 277 8.28 5.36 21.36
N SER A 278 8.06 6.47 22.04
CA SER A 278 8.95 7.64 22.05
C SER A 278 8.93 8.36 23.41
N PRO A 279 9.84 9.32 23.63
CA PRO A 279 9.68 10.30 24.69
C PRO A 279 8.34 11.04 24.57
N VAL A 280 7.92 11.80 25.58
CA VAL A 280 6.70 12.60 25.42
C VAL A 280 6.95 13.62 24.29
N PRO A 281 6.12 13.66 23.23
CA PRO A 281 6.34 14.59 22.14
C PRO A 281 6.33 16.03 22.64
N SER A 282 7.30 16.81 22.16
CA SER A 282 7.32 18.25 22.39
C SER A 282 6.39 18.94 21.40
N GLY A 283 5.65 19.97 21.82
CA GLY A 283 4.75 20.68 20.91
C GLY A 283 3.66 21.46 21.64
N ASP A 284 2.74 22.02 20.86
CA ASP A 284 1.64 22.83 21.37
C ASP A 284 0.46 21.96 21.84
N GLY A 285 0.37 21.75 23.16
CA GLY A 285 -0.74 21.04 23.79
C GLY A 285 -2.05 21.84 23.87
N THR A 286 -2.19 23.00 23.22
CA THR A 286 -3.36 23.88 23.30
C THR A 286 -4.67 23.14 23.08
N TYR A 287 -4.77 22.31 22.05
CA TYR A 287 -6.01 21.61 21.70
C TYR A 287 -6.31 20.42 22.60
N ILE A 288 -5.28 19.69 23.04
CA ILE A 288 -5.41 18.66 24.08
C ILE A 288 -5.95 19.29 25.37
N LYS A 289 -5.40 20.45 25.77
CA LYS A 289 -5.84 21.14 26.98
C LYS A 289 -7.28 21.68 26.82
N ARG A 290 -7.61 22.22 25.65
CA ARG A 290 -8.96 22.72 25.30
C ARG A 290 -10.01 21.63 25.46
N ASP A 291 -9.75 20.43 24.94
CA ASP A 291 -10.77 19.39 24.79
C ASP A 291 -10.83 18.44 25.99
N TYR A 292 -9.69 18.16 26.62
CA TYR A 292 -9.58 17.15 27.69
C TYR A 292 -9.14 17.72 29.04
N GLY A 293 -8.60 18.94 29.07
CA GLY A 293 -8.06 19.52 30.31
C GLY A 293 -6.77 18.84 30.82
N LEU A 294 -6.17 17.94 30.04
CA LEU A 294 -5.00 17.14 30.38
C LEU A 294 -3.69 17.78 29.89
N SER A 295 -2.57 17.33 30.43
CA SER A 295 -1.25 17.51 29.80
C SER A 295 -1.07 16.57 28.61
N ILE A 296 -0.09 16.86 27.75
CA ILE A 296 0.29 16.02 26.61
C ILE A 296 0.58 14.57 27.05
N LYS A 297 1.39 14.41 28.11
CA LYS A 297 1.74 13.10 28.69
C LYS A 297 0.51 12.32 29.15
N GLU A 298 -0.38 12.97 29.90
CA GLU A 298 -1.60 12.33 30.43
C GLU A 298 -2.56 11.95 29.30
N PHE A 299 -2.70 12.81 28.29
CA PHE A 299 -3.57 12.54 27.15
C PHE A 299 -3.11 11.32 26.36
N TYR A 300 -1.83 11.23 25.98
CA TYR A 300 -1.35 10.07 25.22
C TYR A 300 -1.48 8.77 25.99
N THR A 301 -1.22 8.82 27.30
CA THR A 301 -1.26 7.62 28.14
C THR A 301 -2.68 7.14 28.43
N ASN A 302 -3.62 8.07 28.64
CA ASN A 302 -4.95 7.75 29.16
C ASN A 302 -6.07 7.83 28.11
N ILE A 303 -5.83 8.43 26.94
CA ILE A 303 -6.84 8.65 25.89
C ILE A 303 -6.35 8.09 24.55
N TRP A 304 -5.30 8.68 23.96
CA TRP A 304 -4.88 8.32 22.61
C TRP A 304 -4.45 6.86 22.50
N TRP A 305 -3.56 6.37 23.37
CA TRP A 305 -3.09 4.99 23.27
C TRP A 305 -4.20 3.96 23.52
N PRO A 306 -5.05 4.08 24.56
CA PRO A 306 -6.24 3.25 24.68
C PRO A 306 -7.15 3.29 23.44
N ASP A 307 -7.41 4.47 22.87
CA ASP A 307 -8.22 4.60 21.66
C ASP A 307 -7.60 3.90 20.45
N MET A 308 -6.27 3.96 20.28
CA MET A 308 -5.56 3.22 19.24
C MET A 308 -5.69 1.71 19.45
N LEU A 309 -5.53 1.23 20.69
CA LEU A 309 -5.70 -0.19 21.01
C LEU A 309 -7.13 -0.68 20.76
N ASP A 310 -8.14 0.12 21.10
CA ASP A 310 -9.55 -0.21 20.83
C ASP A 310 -9.79 -0.37 19.32
N MET A 311 -9.29 0.56 18.48
CA MET A 311 -9.39 0.44 17.02
C MET A 311 -8.64 -0.78 16.50
N ALA A 312 -7.47 -1.11 17.07
CA ALA A 312 -6.75 -2.31 16.70
C ALA A 312 -7.51 -3.60 17.04
N GLU A 313 -8.17 -3.66 18.18
CA GLU A 313 -9.01 -4.80 18.56
C GLU A 313 -10.25 -4.91 17.67
N GLU A 314 -10.93 -3.79 17.38
CA GLU A 314 -12.14 -3.73 16.54
C GLU A 314 -11.88 -4.20 15.11
N HIS A 315 -10.79 -3.71 14.50
CA HIS A 315 -10.45 -3.96 13.10
C HIS A 315 -9.44 -5.09 12.90
N GLY A 316 -8.94 -5.69 13.98
CA GLY A 316 -7.90 -6.72 13.96
C GLY A 316 -6.53 -6.23 13.47
N VAL A 317 -6.25 -4.92 13.59
CA VAL A 317 -5.00 -4.29 13.13
C VAL A 317 -3.84 -4.68 14.04
N LYS A 318 -2.67 -4.93 13.45
CA LYS A 318 -1.40 -5.05 14.16
C LYS A 318 -0.55 -3.83 13.87
N TYR A 319 -0.29 -3.00 14.88
CA TYR A 319 0.57 -1.83 14.68
C TYR A 319 2.05 -2.21 14.58
N THR A 320 2.76 -1.52 13.70
CA THR A 320 4.22 -1.46 13.69
C THR A 320 4.65 -0.13 14.29
N GLY A 321 5.16 -0.14 15.52
CA GLY A 321 5.72 1.06 16.14
C GLY A 321 7.19 1.22 15.76
N VAL A 322 7.60 2.41 15.31
CA VAL A 322 9.00 2.67 14.97
C VAL A 322 9.60 3.68 15.94
N ILE A 323 10.64 3.23 16.67
CA ILE A 323 11.20 3.96 17.79
C ILE A 323 12.24 4.98 17.35
N ILE A 324 12.24 6.11 18.06
CA ILE A 324 13.36 7.04 18.15
C ILE A 324 13.95 6.97 19.54
N ASP A 325 15.21 7.37 19.69
CA ASP A 325 15.83 7.43 21.00
C ASP A 325 15.52 8.77 21.70
N ASN A 326 15.64 9.88 20.98
CA ASN A 326 15.35 11.23 21.50
C ASN A 326 14.89 12.22 20.40
N TYR A 327 14.74 13.50 20.77
CA TYR A 327 14.32 14.59 19.88
C TYR A 327 15.37 15.72 19.78
N GLU A 328 16.62 15.44 20.14
CA GLU A 328 17.71 16.43 20.05
C GLU A 328 18.09 16.68 18.58
N ASP A 329 18.72 17.81 18.29
CA ASP A 329 19.15 18.17 16.94
C ASP A 329 20.69 18.17 16.79
N ASP A 330 21.39 17.43 17.66
CA ASP A 330 22.83 17.20 17.54
C ASP A 330 23.13 16.17 16.45
N VAL A 331 24.03 16.57 15.54
CA VAL A 331 24.42 15.83 14.34
C VAL A 331 25.93 15.59 14.27
N SER A 332 26.65 15.91 15.36
CA SER A 332 28.10 15.75 15.51
C SER A 332 28.54 14.30 15.73
N GLY A 333 27.62 13.45 16.21
CA GLY A 333 27.89 12.06 16.59
C GLY A 333 28.24 11.88 18.07
N ASP A 334 28.16 12.94 18.88
CA ASP A 334 28.22 12.86 20.34
C ASP A 334 26.88 12.34 20.89
N VAL A 335 26.67 11.02 20.75
CA VAL A 335 25.44 10.35 21.19
C VAL A 335 25.31 10.31 22.71
N VAL A 336 24.08 10.51 23.18
CA VAL A 336 23.68 10.44 24.59
C VAL A 336 22.72 9.26 24.77
N GLU A 337 22.98 8.44 25.79
CA GLU A 337 22.11 7.32 26.15
C GLU A 337 20.78 7.83 26.73
N GLN A 338 19.66 7.24 26.31
CA GLN A 338 18.34 7.56 26.85
C GLN A 338 18.14 6.99 28.26
N GLU A 339 17.88 7.87 29.24
CA GLU A 339 17.65 7.47 30.62
C GLU A 339 16.15 7.25 30.98
N ASP A 340 15.20 7.87 30.26
CA ASP A 340 13.75 7.71 30.50
C ASP A 340 13.18 6.47 29.77
N VAL A 341 13.64 5.30 30.21
CA VAL A 341 13.31 4.00 29.61
C VAL A 341 11.91 3.48 29.94
N GLN A 342 11.28 3.99 31.00
CA GLN A 342 10.02 3.44 31.51
C GLN A 342 8.87 3.59 30.52
N ARG A 343 8.84 4.71 29.79
CA ARG A 343 7.81 4.99 28.79
C ARG A 343 7.91 4.03 27.61
N PHE A 344 9.13 3.80 27.11
CA PHE A 344 9.40 2.85 26.04
C PHE A 344 8.99 1.45 26.44
N GLN A 345 9.42 0.99 27.63
CA GLN A 345 9.05 -0.32 28.14
C GLN A 345 7.54 -0.47 28.28
N TYR A 346 6.84 0.54 28.81
CA TYR A 346 5.40 0.47 28.97
C TYR A 346 4.67 0.33 27.63
N PHE A 347 4.85 1.28 26.70
CA PHE A 347 4.11 1.27 25.44
C PHE A 347 4.60 0.16 24.49
N GLY A 348 5.91 -0.05 24.40
CA GLY A 348 6.48 -1.06 23.52
C GLY A 348 6.08 -2.47 23.93
N ASN A 349 6.08 -2.78 25.23
CA ASN A 349 5.56 -4.06 25.69
C ASN A 349 4.07 -4.18 25.39
N MET A 350 3.23 -3.15 25.65
CA MET A 350 1.81 -3.22 25.32
C MET A 350 1.56 -3.47 23.82
N LEU A 351 2.29 -2.78 22.95
CA LEU A 351 2.23 -2.95 21.50
C LEU A 351 2.58 -4.39 21.09
N LEU A 352 3.68 -4.93 21.63
CA LEU A 352 4.10 -6.30 21.38
C LEU A 352 3.09 -7.33 21.92
N HIS A 353 2.47 -7.07 23.08
CA HIS A 353 1.44 -7.94 23.66
C HIS A 353 0.19 -8.02 22.78
N GLN A 354 -0.10 -6.98 22.00
CA GLN A 354 -1.20 -6.94 21.01
C GLN A 354 -0.81 -7.55 19.65
N GLY A 355 0.35 -8.23 19.57
CA GLY A 355 0.81 -8.89 18.35
C GLY A 355 1.50 -7.96 17.34
N GLY A 356 1.72 -6.70 17.71
CA GLY A 356 2.43 -5.72 16.90
C GLY A 356 3.92 -6.01 16.71
N GLU A 357 4.63 -5.04 16.15
CA GLU A 357 6.06 -5.09 15.85
C GLU A 357 6.75 -3.78 16.22
N LEU A 358 8.04 -3.85 16.54
CA LEU A 358 8.88 -2.67 16.73
C LEU A 358 9.91 -2.55 15.60
N GLY A 359 10.19 -1.34 15.17
CA GLY A 359 11.25 -0.99 14.21
C GLY A 359 11.95 0.30 14.61
N TYR A 360 12.73 0.89 13.70
CA TYR A 360 13.58 2.06 13.94
C TYR A 360 13.12 3.26 13.12
N HIS A 361 13.22 4.45 13.69
CA HIS A 361 12.84 5.72 13.05
C HIS A 361 13.90 6.81 13.19
N GLY A 362 15.19 6.42 13.20
CA GLY A 362 16.30 7.34 13.43
C GLY A 362 16.59 7.58 14.93
N TYR A 363 17.80 8.01 15.24
CA TYR A 363 18.24 8.21 16.62
C TYR A 363 17.53 9.38 17.28
N ASN A 364 17.58 10.54 16.63
CA ASN A 364 17.06 11.80 17.14
C ASN A 364 16.10 12.48 16.15
N HIS A 365 15.40 11.66 15.36
CA HIS A 365 14.50 12.09 14.29
C HIS A 365 15.14 12.97 13.20
N GLN A 366 16.48 12.94 13.06
CA GLN A 366 17.19 13.55 11.93
C GLN A 366 17.32 12.54 10.79
N PRO A 367 16.97 12.91 9.54
CA PRO A 367 17.19 12.04 8.39
C PRO A 367 18.66 11.63 8.23
N LEU A 368 18.88 10.41 7.74
CA LEU A 368 20.23 9.92 7.45
C LEU A 368 20.71 10.55 6.13
N SER A 369 21.30 11.74 6.26
CA SER A 369 21.81 12.53 5.15
C SER A 369 23.06 13.31 5.57
N LEU A 370 24.02 13.39 4.65
CA LEU A 370 25.24 14.16 4.82
C LEU A 370 25.07 15.57 4.22
N SER A 371 26.10 16.41 4.35
CA SER A 371 26.08 17.83 3.96
C SER A 371 25.90 18.09 2.45
N ASN A 372 25.87 17.06 1.61
CA ASN A 372 25.53 17.15 0.18
C ASN A 372 24.03 17.24 -0.08
N VAL A 373 23.20 16.93 0.92
CA VAL A 373 21.75 17.09 0.85
C VAL A 373 21.39 18.50 1.34
N ASP A 374 20.65 19.24 0.54
CA ASP A 374 20.08 20.54 0.91
C ASP A 374 18.57 20.38 1.07
N TYR A 375 18.08 20.50 2.31
CA TYR A 375 16.64 20.46 2.60
C TYR A 375 15.87 21.72 2.17
N ALA A 376 16.50 22.64 1.42
CA ALA A 376 15.88 23.79 0.76
C ALA A 376 15.01 24.69 1.67
N ASN A 377 15.24 24.67 2.98
CA ASN A 377 14.39 25.27 4.02
C ASN A 377 12.93 24.79 4.02
N ILE A 378 12.61 23.69 3.34
CA ILE A 378 11.29 23.06 3.39
C ILE A 378 11.16 22.09 4.57
N LEU A 379 12.29 21.56 5.08
CA LEU A 379 12.32 20.72 6.28
C LEU A 379 13.25 21.35 7.35
N PRO A 380 12.85 21.34 8.63
CA PRO A 380 13.61 21.98 9.73
C PRO A 380 14.75 21.09 10.27
N TYR A 381 15.38 20.26 9.43
CA TYR A 381 16.40 19.29 9.85
C TYR A 381 17.83 19.76 9.59
N LYS A 382 18.75 19.10 10.29
CA LYS A 382 20.20 19.23 10.08
C LYS A 382 20.74 17.98 9.41
N THR A 383 21.86 18.13 8.69
CA THR A 383 22.59 17.00 8.10
C THR A 383 23.68 16.52 9.06
N TRP A 384 23.94 15.22 9.08
CA TRP A 384 25.04 14.62 9.84
C TRP A 384 26.40 15.19 9.42
N GLU A 385 27.25 15.53 10.40
CA GLU A 385 28.56 16.14 10.13
C GLU A 385 29.50 15.19 9.37
N SER A 386 29.31 13.87 9.54
CA SER A 386 30.08 12.84 8.85
C SER A 386 29.38 11.49 8.84
N TYR A 387 29.86 10.58 7.99
CA TYR A 387 29.44 9.17 7.99
C TYR A 387 29.64 8.50 9.36
N ASP A 388 30.73 8.81 10.08
CA ASP A 388 31.00 8.25 11.40
C ASP A 388 30.00 8.75 12.46
N ALA A 389 29.61 10.02 12.39
CA ALA A 389 28.59 10.60 13.26
C ALA A 389 27.23 9.90 13.06
N MET A 390 26.82 9.78 11.80
CA MET A 390 25.59 9.08 11.39
C MET A 390 25.60 7.60 11.84
N LYS A 391 26.74 6.92 11.69
CA LYS A 391 26.94 5.54 12.14
C LYS A 391 26.84 5.40 13.65
N LYS A 392 27.43 6.31 14.42
CA LYS A 392 27.33 6.30 15.90
C LYS A 392 25.89 6.44 16.37
N ALA A 393 25.14 7.35 15.77
CA ALA A 393 23.72 7.55 16.06
C ALA A 393 22.89 6.28 15.81
N MET A 394 23.05 5.64 14.64
CA MET A 394 22.36 4.38 14.35
C MET A 394 22.82 3.22 15.23
N THR A 395 24.11 3.18 15.59
CA THR A 395 24.64 2.16 16.51
C THR A 395 23.99 2.29 17.88
N GLU A 396 23.83 3.52 18.38
CA GLU A 396 23.16 3.79 19.65
C GLU A 396 21.67 3.41 19.60
N LEU A 397 20.96 3.82 18.55
CA LEU A 397 19.55 3.46 18.35
C LEU A 397 19.33 1.93 18.37
N ILE A 398 20.19 1.17 17.69
CA ILE A 398 20.13 -0.30 17.66
C ILE A 398 20.47 -0.90 19.03
N ARG A 399 21.49 -0.36 19.71
CA ARG A 399 21.85 -0.76 21.07
C ARG A 399 20.66 -0.55 22.02
N PHE A 400 20.05 0.63 21.97
CA PHE A 400 18.89 1.00 22.76
C PHE A 400 17.70 0.07 22.51
N GLY A 401 17.33 -0.17 21.25
CA GLY A 401 16.25 -1.09 20.89
C GLY A 401 16.47 -2.51 21.43
N LYS A 402 17.69 -3.03 21.31
CA LYS A 402 18.07 -4.35 21.84
C LYS A 402 18.05 -4.42 23.37
N GLU A 403 18.42 -3.35 24.05
CA GLU A 403 18.37 -3.28 25.52
C GLU A 403 16.93 -3.16 26.04
N MET A 404 16.11 -2.34 25.39
CA MET A 404 14.72 -2.11 25.80
C MET A 404 13.83 -3.33 25.57
N PHE A 405 14.05 -4.05 24.46
CA PHE A 405 13.21 -5.15 24.01
C PHE A 405 14.05 -6.41 23.71
N PRO A 406 14.67 -7.01 24.73
CA PRO A 406 15.55 -8.16 24.54
C PRO A 406 14.77 -9.36 23.98
N GLY A 407 15.28 -9.94 22.89
CA GLY A 407 14.65 -11.09 22.23
C GLY A 407 13.60 -10.72 21.17
N THR A 408 13.32 -9.42 20.99
CA THR A 408 12.53 -8.92 19.86
C THR A 408 13.46 -8.58 18.70
N GLU A 409 13.13 -9.06 17.51
CA GLU A 409 13.82 -8.65 16.28
C GLU A 409 13.21 -7.34 15.78
N LEU A 410 14.03 -6.30 15.64
CA LEU A 410 13.66 -5.02 15.04
C LEU A 410 14.39 -4.96 13.69
N SER A 411 13.66 -5.16 12.60
CA SER A 411 14.22 -5.29 11.25
C SER A 411 13.72 -4.24 10.26
N VAL A 412 12.83 -3.35 10.69
CA VAL A 412 12.19 -2.34 9.86
C VAL A 412 12.78 -0.97 10.20
N TYR A 413 13.14 -0.21 9.16
CA TYR A 413 13.58 1.17 9.29
C TYR A 413 12.65 2.09 8.52
N VAL A 414 12.18 3.14 9.18
CA VAL A 414 11.42 4.23 8.57
C VAL A 414 12.31 5.46 8.59
N PRO A 415 12.67 6.07 7.46
CA PRO A 415 13.46 7.29 7.48
C PRO A 415 12.66 8.46 8.09
N PRO A 416 13.23 9.27 9.00
CA PRO A 416 12.59 10.49 9.49
C PRO A 416 12.12 11.40 8.35
N SER A 417 10.87 11.84 8.44
CA SER A 417 10.18 12.58 7.36
C SER A 417 10.30 11.97 5.96
N ASN A 418 10.54 10.66 5.91
CA ASN A 418 10.60 9.86 4.70
C ASN A 418 11.79 10.26 3.82
N VAL A 419 12.82 10.87 4.41
CA VAL A 419 14.05 11.31 3.71
C VAL A 419 15.19 10.35 4.01
N LEU A 420 15.83 9.84 2.97
CA LEU A 420 17.00 8.97 3.06
C LEU A 420 17.95 9.29 1.90
N SER A 421 19.20 9.63 2.20
CA SER A 421 20.22 9.81 1.16
C SER A 421 20.81 8.45 0.74
N ASP A 422 21.45 8.43 -0.43
CA ASP A 422 22.17 7.24 -0.92
C ASP A 422 23.22 6.75 0.09
N GLU A 423 23.96 7.66 0.72
CA GLU A 423 24.95 7.32 1.74
C GLU A 423 24.30 6.79 3.03
N GLY A 424 23.13 7.31 3.40
CA GLY A 424 22.33 6.81 4.50
C GLY A 424 21.86 5.37 4.25
N ARG A 425 21.35 5.10 3.04
CA ARG A 425 20.97 3.74 2.60
C ARG A 425 22.17 2.80 2.59
N GLU A 426 23.29 3.21 1.98
CA GLU A 426 24.52 2.40 1.92
C GLU A 426 24.99 2.02 3.33
N MET A 427 24.96 2.97 4.27
CA MET A 427 25.30 2.72 5.67
C MET A 427 24.39 1.67 6.31
N ILE A 428 23.07 1.76 6.12
CA ILE A 428 22.11 0.77 6.64
C ILE A 428 22.48 -0.63 6.13
N VAL A 429 22.62 -0.78 4.82
CA VAL A 429 22.91 -2.08 4.18
C VAL A 429 24.21 -2.69 4.68
N LYS A 430 25.26 -1.87 4.79
CA LYS A 430 26.63 -2.33 5.07
C LYS A 430 26.90 -2.56 6.56
N GLU A 431 26.44 -1.64 7.40
CA GLU A 431 26.82 -1.59 8.82
C GLU A 431 25.74 -2.19 9.73
N PHE A 432 24.48 -2.26 9.27
CA PHE A 432 23.32 -2.68 10.07
C PHE A 432 22.46 -3.73 9.35
N PRO A 433 23.02 -4.91 9.02
CA PRO A 433 22.32 -5.95 8.26
C PRO A 433 21.12 -6.57 9.00
N GLU A 434 20.90 -6.28 10.27
CA GLU A 434 19.63 -6.61 10.94
C GLU A 434 18.43 -5.84 10.36
N ILE A 435 18.65 -4.67 9.77
CA ILE A 435 17.62 -3.93 9.04
C ILE A 435 17.45 -4.62 7.68
N ARG A 436 16.21 -5.03 7.42
CA ARG A 436 15.81 -5.78 6.22
C ARG A 436 14.77 -5.04 5.38
N THR A 437 14.04 -4.12 5.99
CA THR A 437 12.99 -3.33 5.34
C THR A 437 13.29 -1.86 5.49
N ILE A 438 13.11 -1.11 4.41
CA ILE A 438 12.99 0.34 4.47
C ILE A 438 11.57 0.70 4.06
N ALA A 439 10.87 1.44 4.92
CA ALA A 439 9.50 1.88 4.67
C ALA A 439 9.43 3.41 4.59
N SER A 440 9.23 3.93 3.39
CA SER A 440 9.26 5.34 3.04
C SER A 440 8.01 5.73 2.25
N ASN A 441 8.08 6.59 1.23
CA ASN A 441 6.92 7.07 0.50
C ASN A 441 6.67 6.28 -0.79
N TYR A 442 5.39 6.05 -1.11
CA TYR A 442 4.98 5.61 -2.44
C TYR A 442 5.07 6.75 -3.46
N PHE A 443 4.57 7.93 -3.11
CA PHE A 443 4.51 9.08 -4.01
C PHE A 443 5.78 9.92 -3.96
N VAL A 444 6.13 10.51 -5.11
CA VAL A 444 7.23 11.46 -5.22
C VAL A 444 6.93 12.68 -4.36
N GLY A 445 7.90 13.06 -3.54
CA GLY A 445 7.87 14.31 -2.78
C GLY A 445 9.24 15.00 -2.88
N ASP A 446 9.28 16.31 -2.61
CA ASP A 446 10.46 17.16 -2.86
C ASP A 446 11.79 16.58 -2.35
N MET A 447 11.77 15.87 -1.21
CA MET A 447 12.95 15.23 -0.60
C MET A 447 12.69 13.75 -0.24
N ALA A 448 11.54 13.21 -0.62
CA ALA A 448 11.11 11.91 -0.14
C ALA A 448 11.88 10.78 -0.84
N TYR A 449 12.39 9.84 -0.05
CA TYR A 449 12.87 8.55 -0.55
C TYR A 449 11.67 7.77 -1.07
N THR A 450 11.50 7.81 -2.39
CA THR A 450 10.34 7.26 -3.09
C THR A 450 10.60 5.82 -3.49
N GLN A 451 9.61 4.95 -3.33
CA GLN A 451 9.76 3.50 -3.49
C GLN A 451 8.66 2.90 -4.37
N GLU A 452 8.93 1.71 -4.88
CA GLU A 452 7.96 0.73 -5.36
C GLU A 452 7.96 -0.49 -4.43
N PHE A 453 7.00 -1.41 -4.56
CA PHE A 453 6.96 -2.63 -3.75
C PHE A 453 7.92 -3.69 -4.32
N GLU A 454 9.17 -3.70 -3.87
CA GLU A 454 10.18 -4.61 -4.41
C GLU A 454 11.18 -5.15 -3.38
N ALA A 455 11.82 -6.26 -3.73
CA ALA A 455 13.06 -6.70 -3.09
C ALA A 455 14.25 -6.19 -3.93
N ALA A 456 14.97 -5.22 -3.40
CA ALA A 456 16.11 -4.59 -4.07
C ALA A 456 17.32 -5.55 -4.16
N GLU A 457 18.24 -5.27 -5.09
CA GLU A 457 19.43 -6.11 -5.32
C GLU A 457 20.38 -6.17 -4.11
N ASP A 458 20.35 -5.16 -3.25
CA ASP A 458 21.14 -5.11 -2.00
C ASP A 458 20.49 -5.91 -0.85
N GLY A 459 19.34 -6.54 -1.10
CA GLY A 459 18.61 -7.39 -0.16
C GLY A 459 17.67 -6.65 0.78
N ILE A 460 17.55 -5.33 0.67
CA ILE A 460 16.50 -4.55 1.34
C ILE A 460 15.17 -4.78 0.64
N VAL A 461 14.11 -4.90 1.43
CA VAL A 461 12.74 -4.87 0.93
C VAL A 461 12.24 -3.43 1.00
N GLU A 462 11.90 -2.86 -0.15
CA GLU A 462 11.25 -1.57 -0.30
C GLU A 462 9.77 -1.71 0.04
N GLN A 463 9.29 -0.98 1.06
CA GLN A 463 7.91 -1.04 1.52
C GLN A 463 7.28 0.36 1.59
N PRO A 464 6.87 0.92 0.44
CA PRO A 464 6.27 2.26 0.41
C PRO A 464 5.01 2.38 1.26
N ARG A 465 4.84 3.56 1.87
CA ARG A 465 3.64 4.01 2.58
C ARG A 465 2.81 4.90 1.66
N ILE A 466 1.53 4.57 1.52
CA ILE A 466 0.64 5.17 0.52
C ILE A 466 -0.10 6.38 1.10
N ILE A 467 -0.66 6.24 2.30
CA ILE A 467 -1.48 7.27 2.96
C ILE A 467 -1.01 7.55 4.38
N SER A 468 -1.47 8.65 4.98
CA SER A 468 -1.00 9.07 6.30
C SER A 468 -2.01 9.85 7.13
N GLY A 469 -1.74 9.91 8.44
CA GLY A 469 -2.46 10.73 9.40
C GLY A 469 -3.93 10.32 9.61
N ALA A 470 -4.67 11.15 10.33
CA ALA A 470 -6.11 10.96 10.54
C ALA A 470 -6.99 11.94 9.74
N VAL A 471 -6.35 12.85 8.99
CA VAL A 471 -7.02 13.70 8.00
C VAL A 471 -6.87 13.02 6.64
N ILE A 472 -7.68 11.99 6.40
CA ILE A 472 -7.71 11.29 5.10
C ILE A 472 -8.41 12.19 4.09
N ASP A 473 -7.63 12.79 3.19
CA ASP A 473 -8.12 13.65 2.12
C ASP A 473 -8.52 12.86 0.85
N ASP A 474 -9.01 13.59 -0.15
CA ASP A 474 -9.53 13.05 -1.40
C ASP A 474 -8.45 12.33 -2.23
N TYR A 475 -7.20 12.84 -2.22
CA TYR A 475 -6.08 12.19 -2.92
C TYR A 475 -5.72 10.86 -2.25
N MET A 476 -5.70 10.84 -0.91
CA MET A 476 -5.45 9.63 -0.14
C MET A 476 -6.55 8.58 -0.33
N GLU A 477 -7.83 8.98 -0.40
CA GLU A 477 -8.92 8.05 -0.73
C GLU A 477 -8.75 7.45 -2.14
N LEU A 478 -8.39 8.27 -3.13
CA LEU A 478 -8.14 7.85 -4.51
C LEU A 478 -6.94 6.88 -4.60
N ALA A 479 -5.84 7.22 -3.94
CA ALA A 479 -4.65 6.39 -3.85
C ALA A 479 -4.94 5.04 -3.16
N ALA A 480 -5.71 5.05 -2.07
CA ALA A 480 -6.08 3.83 -1.35
C ALA A 480 -6.93 2.89 -2.23
N VAL A 481 -7.95 3.40 -2.93
CA VAL A 481 -8.77 2.54 -3.82
C VAL A 481 -7.97 2.03 -5.01
N SER A 482 -7.05 2.83 -5.55
CA SER A 482 -6.15 2.41 -6.62
C SER A 482 -5.26 1.25 -6.18
N GLU A 483 -4.59 1.37 -5.03
CA GLU A 483 -3.65 0.35 -4.54
C GLU A 483 -4.35 -0.93 -4.04
N LEU A 484 -5.62 -0.84 -3.63
CA LEU A 484 -6.46 -2.02 -3.42
C LEU A 484 -6.71 -2.81 -4.72
N ASN A 485 -6.70 -2.17 -5.88
CA ASN A 485 -6.96 -2.83 -7.17
C ASN A 485 -5.67 -3.15 -7.97
N MET A 486 -4.54 -2.51 -7.63
CA MET A 486 -3.23 -2.84 -8.19
C MET A 486 -2.53 -3.96 -7.41
N HIS A 487 -2.13 -3.69 -6.16
CA HIS A 487 -1.33 -4.61 -5.35
C HIS A 487 -2.16 -5.37 -4.30
N PHE A 488 -3.44 -5.03 -4.15
CA PHE A 488 -4.29 -5.47 -3.04
C PHE A 488 -3.62 -5.22 -1.68
N VAL A 489 -3.26 -3.96 -1.45
CA VAL A 489 -2.47 -3.52 -0.30
C VAL A 489 -3.01 -2.23 0.32
N ASN A 490 -2.84 -2.09 1.63
CA ASN A 490 -2.95 -0.82 2.34
C ASN A 490 -1.70 -0.58 3.19
N THR A 491 -1.08 0.58 3.06
CA THR A 491 -0.01 1.02 3.96
C THR A 491 -0.29 2.43 4.44
N HIS A 492 -0.46 2.57 5.76
CA HIS A 492 -0.83 3.82 6.42
C HIS A 492 0.12 4.09 7.59
N PHE A 493 0.44 5.36 7.85
CA PHE A 493 1.18 5.76 9.05
C PHE A 493 0.53 6.95 9.75
N ILE A 494 0.65 7.00 11.08
CA ILE A 494 0.20 8.12 11.90
C ILE A 494 1.27 8.44 12.94
N HIS A 495 1.38 9.72 13.29
CA HIS A 495 2.24 10.13 14.40
C HIS A 495 1.41 10.49 15.63
N PRO A 496 1.90 10.21 16.84
CA PRO A 496 1.29 10.74 18.04
C PRO A 496 1.17 12.27 17.98
N ASP A 497 2.20 12.97 17.50
CA ASP A 497 2.31 14.43 17.53
C ASP A 497 1.47 15.16 16.46
N ASP A 498 0.76 14.46 15.58
CA ASP A 498 -0.24 15.04 14.66
C ASP A 498 -1.27 15.91 15.43
N LEU A 499 -1.53 15.56 16.70
CA LEU A 499 -2.42 16.29 17.61
C LEU A 499 -1.82 17.55 18.25
N LEU A 500 -0.57 17.88 17.93
CA LEU A 500 0.14 19.07 18.38
C LEU A 500 0.39 20.07 17.24
N ASP A 501 0.00 19.72 16.02
CA ASP A 501 0.24 20.47 14.79
C ASP A 501 -1.08 20.82 14.08
N GLU A 502 -1.33 22.10 13.87
CA GLU A 502 -2.57 22.57 13.24
C GLU A 502 -2.74 22.09 11.79
N ASP A 503 -1.64 21.97 11.05
CA ASP A 503 -1.65 21.55 9.65
C ASP A 503 -1.95 20.05 9.53
N ARG A 504 -1.63 19.28 10.58
CA ARG A 504 -1.96 17.84 10.71
C ARG A 504 -3.28 17.57 11.44
N GLY A 505 -4.05 18.63 11.71
CA GLY A 505 -5.43 18.52 12.19
C GLY A 505 -5.61 18.69 13.69
N ALA A 506 -4.60 19.09 14.47
CA ALA A 506 -4.71 19.30 15.92
C ALA A 506 -5.92 20.19 16.30
N ARG A 507 -6.19 21.24 15.51
CA ARG A 507 -7.31 22.16 15.73
C ARG A 507 -8.68 21.48 15.68
N LEU A 508 -8.82 20.43 14.86
CA LEU A 508 -10.03 19.61 14.73
C LEU A 508 -10.31 18.80 16.00
N GLY A 509 -9.27 18.44 16.75
CA GLY A 509 -9.33 17.67 17.98
C GLY A 509 -9.42 16.15 17.76
N TRP A 510 -8.85 15.40 18.70
CA TRP A 510 -8.70 13.95 18.59
C TRP A 510 -10.00 13.18 18.35
N LYS A 511 -11.12 13.60 18.94
CA LYS A 511 -12.40 12.90 18.74
C LYS A 511 -12.81 12.84 17.26
N LYS A 512 -12.58 13.92 16.51
CA LYS A 512 -12.90 13.98 15.09
C LYS A 512 -11.90 13.16 14.26
N LEU A 513 -10.62 13.27 14.59
CA LEU A 513 -9.54 12.54 13.94
C LEU A 513 -9.68 11.02 14.14
N LYS A 514 -9.88 10.56 15.38
CA LYS A 514 -10.20 9.16 15.71
C LYS A 514 -11.37 8.65 14.87
N LYS A 515 -12.49 9.38 14.85
CA LYS A 515 -13.68 8.99 14.08
C LYS A 515 -13.37 8.85 12.59
N ARG A 516 -12.57 9.75 12.02
CA ARG A 516 -12.23 9.69 10.60
C ARG A 516 -11.32 8.51 10.27
N LEU A 517 -10.35 8.21 11.14
CA LEU A 517 -9.48 7.04 10.99
C LEU A 517 -10.28 5.74 11.12
N ASP A 518 -11.18 5.67 12.08
CA ASP A 518 -12.11 4.54 12.29
C ASP A 518 -13.02 4.32 11.07
N GLU A 519 -13.63 5.38 10.53
CA GLU A 519 -14.43 5.33 9.30
C GLU A 519 -13.63 4.84 8.07
N TYR A 520 -12.33 5.19 8.00
CA TYR A 520 -11.45 4.70 6.96
C TYR A 520 -11.17 3.19 7.13
N MET A 521 -10.89 2.73 8.34
CA MET A 521 -10.71 1.30 8.63
C MET A 521 -11.99 0.50 8.34
N ASP A 522 -13.15 1.01 8.74
CA ASP A 522 -14.47 0.44 8.40
C ASP A 522 -14.63 0.26 6.90
N TRP A 523 -14.35 1.31 6.12
CA TRP A 523 -14.43 1.25 4.65
C TRP A 523 -13.43 0.24 4.08
N LEU A 524 -12.18 0.24 4.55
CA LEU A 524 -11.12 -0.66 4.09
C LEU A 524 -11.53 -2.13 4.27
N TYR A 525 -11.90 -2.52 5.50
CA TYR A 525 -12.19 -3.93 5.82
C TYR A 525 -13.57 -4.38 5.35
N THR A 526 -14.52 -3.46 5.14
CA THR A 526 -15.77 -3.79 4.45
C THR A 526 -15.56 -3.99 2.96
N SER A 527 -14.71 -3.18 2.33
CA SER A 527 -14.43 -3.27 0.89
C SER A 527 -13.53 -4.45 0.54
N ALA A 528 -12.58 -4.78 1.42
CA ALA A 528 -11.59 -5.85 1.22
C ALA A 528 -11.56 -6.80 2.44
N PRO A 529 -12.62 -7.58 2.70
CA PRO A 529 -12.76 -8.38 3.93
C PRO A 529 -11.72 -9.51 4.07
N CYS A 530 -11.05 -9.89 2.97
CA CYS A 530 -9.97 -10.89 2.98
C CYS A 530 -8.56 -10.28 3.04
N LEU A 531 -8.45 -8.94 3.14
CA LEU A 531 -7.17 -8.24 3.29
C LEU A 531 -6.54 -8.58 4.64
N ARG A 532 -5.29 -9.04 4.63
CA ARG A 532 -4.61 -9.52 5.85
C ARG A 532 -4.00 -8.38 6.65
N ASN A 533 -4.25 -8.34 7.95
CA ASN A 533 -3.54 -7.44 8.86
C ASN A 533 -2.17 -8.01 9.24
N LEU A 534 -1.13 -7.35 8.74
CA LEU A 534 0.26 -7.76 8.83
C LEU A 534 1.05 -6.74 9.65
N THR A 535 2.12 -7.18 10.30
CA THR A 535 3.18 -6.26 10.71
C THR A 535 4.04 -5.86 9.50
N ALA A 536 4.90 -4.86 9.66
CA ALA A 536 5.72 -4.38 8.55
C ALA A 536 6.68 -5.46 8.00
N SER A 537 7.31 -6.28 8.85
CA SER A 537 8.14 -7.40 8.37
C SER A 537 7.32 -8.50 7.69
N GLU A 538 6.09 -8.77 8.16
CA GLU A 538 5.16 -9.71 7.53
C GLU A 538 4.77 -9.24 6.11
N LEU A 539 4.48 -7.94 5.92
CA LEU A 539 4.23 -7.38 4.58
C LEU A 539 5.49 -7.44 3.72
N SER A 540 6.67 -7.17 4.26
CA SER A 540 7.93 -7.32 3.51
C SER A 540 8.17 -8.75 3.05
N GLY A 541 7.83 -9.73 3.88
CA GLY A 541 7.81 -11.14 3.47
C GLY A 541 6.83 -11.43 2.34
N ALA A 542 5.68 -10.75 2.31
CA ALA A 542 4.73 -10.84 1.20
C ALA A 542 5.28 -10.18 -0.07
N ILE A 543 5.94 -9.02 0.03
CA ILE A 543 6.60 -8.33 -1.10
C ILE A 543 7.65 -9.23 -1.77
N GLN A 544 8.47 -9.94 -0.98
CA GLN A 544 9.46 -10.87 -1.52
C GLN A 544 8.82 -12.02 -2.32
N ARG A 545 7.71 -12.58 -1.82
CA ARG A 545 6.99 -13.67 -2.51
C ARG A 545 6.29 -13.17 -3.76
N TYR A 546 5.65 -12.01 -3.67
CA TYR A 546 5.00 -11.32 -4.78
C TYR A 546 5.97 -10.99 -5.91
N GLY A 547 7.09 -10.32 -5.59
CA GLY A 547 8.07 -9.88 -6.58
C GLY A 547 8.71 -11.06 -7.33
N ALA A 548 8.91 -12.19 -6.63
CA ALA A 548 9.49 -13.38 -7.23
C ALA A 548 8.52 -14.16 -8.14
N LEU A 549 7.21 -14.13 -7.85
CA LEU A 549 6.22 -15.02 -8.46
C LEU A 549 6.07 -14.75 -9.96
N VAL A 550 6.07 -15.82 -10.76
CA VAL A 550 5.66 -15.79 -12.16
C VAL A 550 4.55 -16.81 -12.36
N ILE A 551 3.51 -16.42 -13.12
CA ILE A 551 2.31 -17.23 -13.32
C ILE A 551 2.24 -17.63 -14.79
N ASP A 552 2.36 -18.92 -15.06
CA ASP A 552 2.01 -19.51 -16.36
C ASP A 552 0.55 -19.97 -16.30
N LYS A 553 -0.29 -19.41 -17.18
CA LYS A 553 -1.73 -19.66 -17.23
C LYS A 553 -2.09 -20.45 -18.50
N ASP A 554 -2.91 -21.48 -18.34
CA ASP A 554 -3.53 -22.23 -19.43
C ASP A 554 -5.04 -22.25 -19.22
N VAL A 555 -5.78 -21.66 -20.15
CA VAL A 555 -7.24 -21.47 -20.06
C VAL A 555 -7.93 -22.29 -21.15
N SER A 556 -8.94 -23.04 -20.76
CA SER A 556 -9.85 -23.76 -21.65
C SER A 556 -11.30 -23.44 -21.31
N ASP A 557 -12.24 -23.87 -22.15
CA ASP A 557 -13.69 -23.70 -21.90
C ASP A 557 -14.19 -24.29 -20.57
N GLN A 558 -13.41 -25.17 -19.92
CA GLN A 558 -13.83 -25.90 -18.72
C GLN A 558 -12.92 -25.71 -17.51
N GLU A 559 -11.69 -25.22 -17.71
CA GLU A 559 -10.65 -25.24 -16.68
C GLU A 559 -9.65 -24.10 -16.88
N LEU A 560 -9.27 -23.48 -15.77
CA LEU A 560 -8.09 -22.62 -15.61
C LEU A 560 -7.01 -23.41 -14.86
N ASN A 561 -5.86 -23.59 -15.50
CA ASN A 561 -4.69 -24.23 -14.90
C ASN A 561 -3.59 -23.17 -14.71
N LEU A 562 -3.10 -23.04 -13.48
CA LEU A 562 -2.01 -22.14 -13.13
C LEU A 562 -0.79 -22.95 -12.69
N LYS A 563 0.38 -22.60 -13.23
CA LYS A 563 1.68 -23.04 -12.73
C LYS A 563 2.44 -21.83 -12.19
N LEU A 564 2.96 -22.00 -10.99
CA LEU A 564 3.59 -20.93 -10.23
C LEU A 564 5.09 -21.16 -10.16
N ASP A 565 5.84 -20.38 -10.93
CA ASP A 565 7.30 -20.36 -10.87
C ASP A 565 7.78 -19.44 -9.75
N ASN A 566 8.94 -19.78 -9.18
CA ASN A 566 9.48 -19.16 -7.96
C ASN A 566 8.49 -19.18 -6.76
N PHE A 567 7.64 -20.21 -6.69
CA PHE A 567 6.75 -20.43 -5.56
C PHE A 567 7.53 -20.93 -4.32
N TYR A 568 7.36 -20.26 -3.18
CA TYR A 568 8.02 -20.62 -1.92
C TYR A 568 7.15 -21.48 -1.02
N ASP A 569 6.07 -20.91 -0.46
CA ASP A 569 5.19 -21.57 0.51
C ASP A 569 3.71 -21.23 0.32
N GLU A 570 3.39 -19.98 0.00
CA GLU A 570 2.08 -19.52 -0.43
C GLU A 570 2.22 -18.33 -1.39
N ALA A 571 1.17 -18.11 -2.19
CA ALA A 571 1.07 -16.95 -3.07
C ALA A 571 -0.38 -16.45 -3.12
N TYR A 572 -0.53 -15.15 -3.36
CA TYR A 572 -1.83 -14.51 -3.55
C TYR A 572 -1.92 -13.98 -4.97
N ILE A 573 -3.04 -14.31 -5.62
CA ILE A 573 -3.25 -14.05 -7.05
C ILE A 573 -4.66 -13.48 -7.19
N MET A 574 -4.76 -12.34 -7.85
CA MET A 574 -6.03 -11.79 -8.27
C MET A 574 -6.49 -12.47 -9.55
N ILE A 575 -7.75 -12.89 -9.60
CA ILE A 575 -8.37 -13.54 -10.76
C ILE A 575 -9.64 -12.77 -11.12
N ARG A 576 -9.70 -12.23 -12.34
CA ARG A 576 -10.94 -11.73 -12.92
C ARG A 576 -11.45 -12.71 -13.96
N MET A 577 -12.63 -13.27 -13.74
CA MET A 577 -13.31 -14.17 -14.69
C MET A 577 -14.36 -13.38 -15.46
N ASN A 578 -13.97 -12.80 -16.60
CA ASN A 578 -14.89 -12.03 -17.46
C ASN A 578 -15.91 -12.94 -18.14
N GLU A 579 -15.52 -14.18 -18.45
CA GLU A 579 -16.41 -15.22 -18.95
C GLU A 579 -16.39 -16.44 -18.02
N GLY A 580 -17.58 -16.99 -17.75
CA GLY A 580 -17.77 -18.14 -16.86
C GLY A 580 -17.65 -17.79 -15.36
N THR A 581 -17.81 -18.82 -14.54
CA THR A 581 -17.72 -18.71 -13.07
C THR A 581 -16.86 -19.82 -12.47
N PRO A 582 -16.17 -19.59 -11.33
CA PRO A 582 -15.32 -20.62 -10.75
C PRO A 582 -16.14 -21.77 -10.16
N GLY A 583 -15.72 -22.99 -10.50
CA GLY A 583 -16.22 -24.25 -9.97
C GLY A 583 -15.33 -24.79 -8.85
N ASN A 584 -15.04 -26.09 -8.87
CA ASN A 584 -14.15 -26.68 -7.87
C ASN A 584 -12.70 -26.21 -8.06
N ILE A 585 -11.97 -26.13 -6.96
CA ILE A 585 -10.57 -25.74 -6.92
C ILE A 585 -9.69 -26.83 -6.30
N GLU A 586 -8.52 -27.04 -6.88
CA GLU A 586 -7.43 -27.87 -6.35
C GLU A 586 -6.15 -27.03 -6.24
N GLY A 587 -5.33 -27.28 -5.20
CA GLY A 587 -4.05 -26.59 -4.98
C GLY A 587 -4.14 -25.22 -4.30
N GLY A 588 -5.34 -24.74 -3.96
CA GLY A 588 -5.53 -23.44 -3.29
C GLY A 588 -6.94 -23.20 -2.75
N GLU A 589 -7.17 -21.99 -2.28
CA GLU A 589 -8.48 -21.49 -1.81
C GLU A 589 -8.85 -20.22 -2.57
N LEU A 590 -10.06 -20.19 -3.12
CA LEU A 590 -10.58 -19.04 -3.88
C LEU A 590 -11.64 -18.31 -3.05
N THR A 591 -11.52 -17.00 -2.93
CA THR A 591 -12.47 -16.13 -2.22
C THR A 591 -13.05 -15.12 -3.20
N HIS A 592 -14.38 -15.04 -3.30
CA HIS A 592 -15.04 -13.98 -4.06
C HIS A 592 -14.85 -12.63 -3.35
N ILE A 593 -14.54 -11.57 -4.10
CA ILE A 593 -14.33 -10.23 -3.55
C ILE A 593 -15.48 -9.31 -3.95
N THR A 594 -15.60 -9.02 -5.24
CA THR A 594 -16.70 -8.21 -5.81
C THR A 594 -16.93 -8.59 -7.27
N GLY A 595 -18.16 -8.46 -7.78
CA GLY A 595 -18.51 -8.77 -9.17
C GLY A 595 -17.92 -10.10 -9.65
N ASN A 596 -17.01 -10.02 -10.61
CA ASN A 596 -16.30 -11.16 -11.18
C ASN A 596 -14.82 -11.30 -10.76
N LEU A 597 -14.46 -10.64 -9.65
CA LEU A 597 -13.12 -10.61 -9.08
C LEU A 597 -12.99 -11.56 -7.89
N TYR A 598 -11.90 -12.33 -7.87
CA TYR A 598 -11.62 -13.35 -6.86
C TYR A 598 -10.17 -13.29 -6.40
N LEU A 599 -9.94 -13.53 -5.11
CA LEU A 599 -8.62 -13.73 -4.54
C LEU A 599 -8.33 -15.22 -4.42
N LEU A 600 -7.28 -15.69 -5.10
CA LEU A 600 -6.71 -17.01 -4.93
C LEU A 600 -5.58 -16.96 -3.91
N ARG A 601 -5.68 -17.76 -2.84
CA ARG A 601 -4.55 -18.16 -2.02
C ARG A 601 -4.05 -19.52 -2.51
N ALA A 602 -2.96 -19.51 -3.29
CA ALA A 602 -2.31 -20.73 -3.74
C ALA A 602 -1.50 -21.35 -2.59
N LYS A 603 -1.70 -22.65 -2.36
CA LYS A 603 -0.97 -23.46 -1.36
C LYS A 603 -0.02 -24.46 -2.02
N GLU A 604 -0.17 -24.64 -3.32
CA GLU A 604 0.65 -25.51 -4.14
C GLU A 604 1.10 -24.76 -5.39
N LYS A 605 2.23 -25.17 -5.95
CA LYS A 605 2.80 -24.61 -7.19
C LYS A 605 1.94 -24.84 -8.45
N SER A 606 0.92 -25.67 -8.36
CA SER A 606 -0.02 -25.96 -9.43
C SER A 606 -1.42 -25.81 -8.86
N VAL A 607 -2.22 -24.95 -9.46
CA VAL A 607 -3.61 -24.71 -9.07
C VAL A 607 -4.49 -25.00 -10.27
N LYS A 608 -5.62 -25.66 -10.02
CA LYS A 608 -6.63 -25.95 -11.03
C LYS A 608 -7.98 -25.42 -10.56
N ILE A 609 -8.68 -24.70 -11.42
CA ILE A 609 -10.01 -24.15 -11.16
C ILE A 609 -10.93 -24.58 -12.30
N GLU A 610 -12.02 -25.27 -12.00
CA GLU A 610 -13.07 -25.55 -12.98
C GLU A 610 -13.77 -24.23 -13.39
N ILE A 611 -14.22 -24.13 -14.63
CA ILE A 611 -15.01 -23.01 -15.15
C ILE A 611 -16.41 -23.52 -15.49
N ARG A 612 -17.45 -22.79 -15.06
CA ARG A 612 -18.88 -23.12 -15.21
C ARG A 612 -19.66 -22.08 -15.98
#